data_AF-A0A367ZN91-F1
#
_entry.id   AF-A0A367ZN91-F1
#
_cell.length_a   1.000
_cell.length_b   1.000
_cell.length_c   1.000
_cell.angle_alpha   90.00
_cell.angle_beta   90.00
_cell.angle_gamma   90.00
#
_symmetry.space_group_name_H-M   'P 1'
#
loop_
_entity.id
_entity.type
_entity.pdbx_description
1 polymer ?
#
loop_
_entity_poly.entity_id
_entity_poly.type
_entity_poly.pdbx_seq_one_letter_code
_entity_poly.pdbx_strand_id
1 'polypeptide(L)'
;MVKTLERFHSFTVCPECKAEVAPHHRFCRFCTYWLARPDQHGLRPVDPPDHGTHWSDSLWGIIDLVKNFRASIHFVVIGVSLGAVGTMVLVLVLHSVAPEWANYGPRAQQRACYANLRVIQGALEAYLQENRFTPALASDPVGVLVEKGFLQNRPHCPITGNSYRIPRGFGLQCIGSEGHGLP
;
A
#
# COMPACT_ATOMS: atom_id res chain seq x y z
N MET A 1 38.23 -7.73 55.98
CA MET A 1 37.68 -6.47 56.53
C MET A 1 37.70 -5.41 55.45
N VAL A 2 36.56 -5.09 54.85
CA VAL A 2 36.45 -4.02 53.84
C VAL A 2 36.47 -2.69 54.59
N LYS A 3 37.56 -1.93 54.44
CA LYS A 3 37.63 -0.56 54.94
C LYS A 3 36.62 0.26 54.15
N THR A 4 35.59 0.75 54.84
CA THR A 4 34.54 1.62 54.32
C THR A 4 35.21 2.82 53.64
N LEU A 5 34.96 3.00 52.33
CA LEU A 5 35.32 4.24 51.64
C LEU A 5 34.71 5.40 52.44
N GLU A 6 35.53 6.21 53.12
CA GLU A 6 35.06 7.41 53.79
C GLU A 6 34.50 8.36 52.73
N ARG A 7 33.17 8.44 52.66
CA ARG A 7 32.45 9.22 51.63
C ARG A 7 32.42 10.73 51.92
N PHE A 8 33.02 11.16 53.03
CA PHE A 8 32.87 12.51 53.58
C PHE A 8 34.24 13.15 53.81
N HIS A 9 34.42 14.38 53.35
CA HIS A 9 35.59 15.20 53.67
C HIS A 9 35.29 16.10 54.88
N SER A 10 36.32 16.48 55.63
CA SER A 10 36.18 17.34 56.81
C SER A 10 36.15 18.85 56.50
N PHE A 11 36.36 19.25 55.25
CA PHE A 11 36.39 20.67 54.86
C PHE A 11 35.00 21.31 54.80
N THR A 12 34.83 22.47 55.44
CA THR A 12 33.67 23.37 55.27
C THR A 12 33.92 24.46 54.24
N VAL A 13 35.19 24.82 54.00
CA VAL A 13 35.62 25.84 53.04
C VAL A 13 36.73 25.25 52.15
N CYS A 14 36.68 25.53 50.85
CA CYS A 14 37.68 25.06 49.90
C CYS A 14 39.06 25.66 50.23
N PRO A 15 40.11 24.83 50.37
CA PRO A 15 41.44 25.34 50.72
C PRO A 15 42.04 26.23 49.62
N GLU A 16 41.69 26.00 48.36
CA GLU A 16 42.26 26.69 47.20
C GLU A 16 41.53 27.99 46.87
N CYS A 17 40.22 27.95 46.59
CA CYS A 17 39.47 29.14 46.19
C CYS A 17 38.68 29.83 47.31
N LYS A 18 38.76 29.32 48.55
CA LYS A 18 38.06 29.84 49.74
C LYS A 18 36.53 29.89 49.66
N ALA A 19 35.92 29.27 48.65
CA ALA A 19 34.47 29.14 48.56
C ALA A 19 33.93 28.09 49.54
N GLU A 20 32.71 28.29 50.05
CA GLU A 20 32.03 27.33 50.91
C GLU A 20 31.71 26.03 50.17
N VAL A 21 31.90 24.89 50.85
CA VAL A 21 31.72 23.55 50.26
C VAL A 21 30.86 22.67 51.16
N ALA A 22 29.86 22.02 50.55
CA ALA A 22 28.99 21.10 51.27
C ALA A 22 29.69 19.75 51.53
N PRO A 23 29.44 19.09 52.69
CA PRO A 23 30.20 17.91 53.14
C PRO A 23 30.05 16.65 52.27
N HIS A 24 29.10 16.64 51.33
CA HIS A 24 28.88 15.52 50.40
C HIS A 24 29.58 15.73 49.05
N HIS A 25 30.22 16.88 48.82
CA HIS A 25 30.89 17.16 47.54
C HIS A 25 32.30 16.59 47.50
N ARG A 26 32.59 15.70 46.55
CA ARG A 26 33.96 15.15 46.42
C ARG A 26 34.96 16.16 45.85
N PHE A 27 34.47 17.18 45.16
CA PHE A 27 35.25 18.23 44.53
C PHE A 27 34.62 19.60 44.78
N CYS A 28 35.42 20.66 44.85
CA CYS A 28 34.94 22.03 44.90
C CYS A 28 34.26 22.39 43.57
N ARG A 29 33.05 22.94 43.61
CA ARG A 29 32.32 23.31 42.39
C ARG A 29 32.91 24.50 41.65
N PHE A 30 33.68 25.35 42.32
CA PHE A 30 34.21 26.58 41.73
C PHE A 30 35.58 26.37 41.08
N CYS A 31 36.51 25.67 41.75
CA CYS A 31 37.87 25.46 41.24
C CYS A 31 38.20 23.99 40.95
N THR A 32 37.26 23.07 41.12
CA THR A 32 37.45 21.61 40.90
C THR A 32 38.49 20.94 41.80
N TYR A 33 38.94 21.61 42.86
CA TYR A 33 39.83 21.04 43.87
C TYR A 33 39.23 19.78 44.50
N TRP A 34 40.02 18.72 44.63
CA TRP A 34 39.60 17.45 45.25
C TRP A 34 39.52 17.57 46.77
N LEU A 35 38.30 17.57 47.32
CA LEU A 35 38.04 17.69 48.76
C LEU A 35 38.14 16.33 49.47
N ALA A 36 37.75 15.25 48.78
CA ALA A 36 37.87 13.86 49.26
C ALA A 36 38.69 13.06 48.24
N ARG A 37 40.03 13.07 48.37
CA ARG A 37 40.91 12.29 47.51
C ARG A 37 40.87 10.81 47.93
N PRO A 38 40.48 9.87 47.04
CA PRO A 38 40.56 8.46 47.35
C PRO A 38 42.02 8.04 47.55
N ASP A 39 42.26 7.16 48.51
CA ASP A 39 43.59 6.60 48.78
C ASP A 39 44.15 5.97 47.49
N GLN A 40 45.37 6.35 47.10
CA GLN A 40 45.96 5.99 45.81
C GLN A 40 46.14 4.48 45.65
N HIS A 41 46.12 3.73 46.75
CA HIS A 41 46.24 2.28 46.74
C HIS A 41 44.97 1.55 46.23
N GLY A 42 43.87 2.27 46.02
CA GLY A 42 42.62 1.74 45.45
C GLY A 42 42.33 2.15 44.00
N LEU A 43 43.19 2.98 43.39
CA LEU A 43 43.06 3.37 41.99
C LEU A 43 43.71 2.28 41.13
N ARG A 44 42.91 1.32 40.66
CA ARG A 44 43.36 0.45 39.56
C ARG A 44 43.56 1.34 38.32
N PRO A 45 44.75 1.39 37.71
CA PRO A 45 44.84 1.94 36.36
C PRO A 45 43.88 1.13 35.47
N VAL A 46 43.16 1.83 34.60
CA VAL A 46 42.50 1.17 33.47
C VAL A 46 43.65 0.71 32.58
N ASP A 47 43.98 -0.57 32.64
CA ASP A 47 45.02 -1.13 31.77
C ASP A 47 44.63 -0.85 30.31
N PRO A 48 45.59 -0.41 29.46
CA PRO A 48 45.33 -0.30 28.03
C PRO A 48 44.88 -1.67 27.50
N PRO A 49 43.97 -1.72 26.51
CA PRO A 49 43.44 -3.00 26.04
C PRO A 49 44.59 -3.87 25.54
N ASP A 50 44.79 -4.98 26.25
CA ASP A 50 45.79 -5.98 25.93
C ASP A 50 45.42 -6.59 24.58
N HIS A 51 46.23 -6.31 23.55
CA HIS A 51 46.11 -6.95 22.24
C HIS A 51 46.70 -8.36 22.32
N GLY A 52 46.11 -9.18 23.19
CA GLY A 52 46.36 -10.60 23.34
C GLY A 52 45.21 -11.39 22.72
N THR A 53 45.47 -12.03 21.59
CA THR A 53 44.52 -12.81 20.80
C THR A 53 43.94 -14.00 21.57
N HIS A 54 42.66 -13.96 21.94
CA HIS A 54 41.85 -15.16 22.18
C HIS A 54 40.43 -14.97 21.63
N TRP A 55 40.16 -15.61 20.51
CA TRP A 55 38.93 -15.52 19.70
C TRP A 55 37.63 -15.93 20.42
N SER A 56 37.71 -16.51 21.62
CA SER A 56 36.58 -17.05 22.39
C SER A 56 35.72 -15.99 23.09
N ASP A 57 36.29 -14.83 23.44
CA ASP A 57 35.55 -13.80 24.21
C ASP A 57 34.72 -12.87 23.30
N SER A 58 35.09 -12.79 22.01
CA SER A 58 34.29 -12.13 20.97
C SER A 58 32.96 -12.84 20.71
N LEU A 59 32.92 -14.17 20.86
CA LEU A 59 31.69 -14.98 20.71
C LEU A 59 30.69 -14.76 21.85
N TRP A 60 31.16 -14.55 23.09
CA TRP A 60 30.27 -14.33 24.25
C TRP A 60 29.58 -12.95 24.21
N GLY A 61 30.27 -11.91 23.74
CA GLY A 61 29.66 -10.60 23.51
C GLY A 61 28.55 -10.62 22.45
N ILE A 62 28.71 -11.43 21.39
CA ILE A 62 27.66 -11.67 20.38
C ILE A 62 26.49 -12.44 20.98
N ILE A 63 26.75 -13.45 21.83
CA ILE A 63 25.70 -14.24 22.49
C ILE A 63 24.84 -13.38 23.44
N ASP A 64 25.45 -12.47 24.20
CA ASP A 64 24.69 -11.56 25.09
C ASP A 64 23.96 -10.44 24.34
N LEU A 65 24.49 -9.99 23.19
CA LEU A 65 23.76 -9.12 22.26
C LEU A 65 22.52 -9.86 21.69
N VAL A 66 22.67 -11.11 21.28
CA VAL A 66 21.58 -11.96 20.75
C VAL A 66 20.49 -12.21 21.80
N LYS A 67 20.86 -12.37 23.09
CA LYS A 67 19.88 -12.52 24.18
C LYS A 67 19.00 -11.28 24.35
N ASN A 68 19.55 -10.08 24.23
CA ASN A 68 18.80 -8.83 24.29
C ASN A 68 17.93 -8.59 23.04
N PHE A 69 18.31 -9.13 21.89
CA PHE A 69 17.51 -9.09 20.66
C PHE A 69 16.40 -10.16 20.59
N ARG A 70 16.41 -11.16 21.48
CA ARG A 70 15.41 -12.24 21.48
C ARG A 70 13.98 -11.72 21.57
N ALA A 71 13.75 -10.69 22.39
CA ALA A 71 12.45 -10.02 22.46
C ALA A 71 12.06 -9.31 21.16
N SER A 72 13.03 -8.64 20.50
CA SER A 72 12.82 -7.91 19.24
C SER A 72 12.47 -8.85 18.07
N ILE A 73 13.13 -10.01 18.00
CA ILE A 73 12.87 -11.02 16.96
C ILE A 73 11.43 -11.53 17.03
N HIS A 74 10.89 -11.74 18.23
CA HIS A 74 9.49 -12.15 18.40
C HIS A 74 8.51 -11.12 17.83
N PHE A 75 8.74 -9.82 18.06
CA PHE A 75 7.88 -8.77 17.49
C PHE A 75 7.95 -8.70 15.97
N VAL A 76 9.13 -8.89 15.37
CA VAL A 76 9.30 -8.93 13.92
C VAL A 76 8.56 -10.13 13.31
N VAL A 77 8.69 -11.32 13.90
CA VAL A 77 8.01 -12.54 13.42
C VAL A 77 6.48 -12.42 13.57
N ILE A 78 6.00 -11.84 14.67
CA ILE A 78 4.57 -11.59 14.89
C ILE A 78 4.04 -10.57 13.87
N GLY A 79 4.77 -9.49 13.60
CA GLY A 79 4.39 -8.48 12.61
C GLY A 79 4.30 -9.04 11.19
N VAL A 80 5.30 -9.83 10.77
CA VAL A 80 5.31 -10.46 9.43
C VAL A 80 4.18 -11.48 9.28
N SER A 81 3.92 -12.30 10.31
CA SER A 81 2.84 -13.29 10.27
C SER A 81 1.46 -12.63 10.23
N LEU A 82 1.20 -11.61 11.06
CA LEU A 82 -0.04 -10.83 11.01
C LEU A 82 -0.22 -10.12 9.67
N GLY A 83 0.85 -9.55 9.12
CA GLY A 83 0.84 -8.91 7.80
C GLY A 83 0.49 -9.91 6.69
N ALA A 84 1.11 -11.09 6.70
CA ALA A 84 0.84 -12.15 5.71
C ALA A 84 -0.60 -12.70 5.81
N VAL A 85 -1.12 -12.87 7.03
CA VAL A 85 -2.52 -13.29 7.23
C VAL A 85 -3.48 -12.20 6.77
N GLY A 86 -3.20 -10.94 7.08
CA GLY A 86 -4.01 -9.80 6.66
C GLY A 86 -4.06 -9.65 5.14
N THR A 87 -2.92 -9.79 4.45
CA THR A 87 -2.89 -9.73 2.98
C THR A 87 -3.61 -10.92 2.34
N MET A 88 -3.47 -12.13 2.89
CA MET A 88 -4.21 -13.30 2.43
C MET A 88 -5.73 -13.11 2.57
N VAL A 89 -6.20 -12.61 3.71
CA VAL A 89 -7.63 -12.32 3.94
C VAL A 89 -8.13 -11.24 2.98
N LEU A 90 -7.34 -10.18 2.76
CA LEU A 90 -7.68 -9.13 1.80
C LEU A 90 -7.84 -9.68 0.38
N VAL A 91 -6.92 -10.55 -0.07
CA VAL A 91 -7.01 -11.19 -1.39
C VAL A 91 -8.25 -12.07 -1.49
N LEU A 92 -8.57 -12.84 -0.45
CA LEU A 92 -9.79 -13.66 -0.39
C LEU A 92 -11.06 -12.81 -0.47
N VAL A 93 -11.10 -11.68 0.26
CA VAL A 93 -12.23 -10.75 0.21
C VAL A 93 -12.34 -10.15 -1.18
N LEU A 94 -11.26 -9.62 -1.74
CA LEU A 94 -11.24 -9.05 -3.09
C LEU A 94 -11.63 -10.08 -4.14
N HIS A 95 -11.31 -11.36 -3.97
CA HIS A 95 -11.75 -12.42 -4.86
C HIS A 95 -13.23 -12.76 -4.70
N SER A 96 -13.74 -12.82 -3.46
CA SER A 96 -15.16 -13.09 -3.17
C SER A 96 -16.09 -11.94 -3.58
N VAL A 97 -15.57 -10.72 -3.55
CA VAL A 97 -16.26 -9.49 -3.95
C VAL A 97 -15.87 -9.11 -5.37
N ALA A 98 -14.92 -9.82 -6.01
CA ALA A 98 -14.48 -9.56 -7.39
C ALA A 98 -15.73 -9.59 -8.25
N PRO A 99 -16.16 -8.43 -8.78
CA PRO A 99 -17.51 -8.41 -9.32
C PRO A 99 -17.47 -9.06 -10.71
N GLU A 100 -18.52 -9.82 -11.04
CA GLU A 100 -18.60 -10.72 -12.22
C GLU A 100 -18.49 -9.99 -13.59
N TRP A 101 -18.23 -8.68 -13.63
CA TRP A 101 -18.11 -7.87 -14.85
C TRP A 101 -16.96 -8.25 -15.76
N ALA A 102 -16.04 -9.11 -15.33
CA ALA A 102 -15.02 -9.68 -16.21
C ALA A 102 -15.63 -10.53 -17.34
N ASN A 103 -16.87 -10.99 -17.20
CA ASN A 103 -17.62 -11.68 -18.25
C ASN A 103 -18.96 -10.98 -18.48
N TYR A 104 -18.98 -9.86 -19.22
CA TYR A 104 -20.16 -9.52 -20.02
C TYR A 104 -20.31 -10.63 -21.08
N GLY A 105 -20.87 -11.77 -20.65
CA GLY A 105 -20.90 -12.98 -21.46
C GLY A 105 -21.72 -12.81 -22.73
N PRO A 106 -21.72 -13.84 -23.61
CA PRO A 106 -22.46 -13.83 -24.87
C PRO A 106 -23.93 -13.40 -24.73
N ARG A 107 -24.57 -13.73 -23.59
CA ARG A 107 -25.95 -13.32 -23.28
C ARG A 107 -26.12 -11.83 -23.05
N ALA A 108 -25.17 -11.16 -22.39
CA ALA A 108 -25.25 -9.72 -22.14
C ALA A 108 -25.06 -8.96 -23.47
N GLN A 109 -24.12 -9.42 -24.30
CA GLN A 109 -23.89 -8.88 -25.64
C GLN A 109 -25.12 -9.06 -26.54
N GLN A 110 -25.76 -10.24 -26.52
CA GLN A 110 -27.02 -10.49 -27.23
C GLN A 110 -28.14 -9.55 -26.77
N ARG A 111 -28.32 -9.36 -25.46
CA ARG A 111 -29.34 -8.45 -24.91
C ARG A 111 -29.08 -6.99 -25.29
N ALA A 112 -27.83 -6.54 -25.24
CA ALA A 112 -27.45 -5.19 -25.66
C ALA A 112 -27.68 -4.99 -27.16
N CYS A 113 -27.31 -5.96 -28.01
CA CYS A 113 -27.57 -5.90 -29.44
C CYS A 113 -29.08 -5.84 -29.75
N TYR A 114 -29.88 -6.67 -29.08
CA TYR A 114 -31.34 -6.67 -29.22
C TYR A 114 -31.98 -5.34 -28.76
N ALA A 115 -31.52 -4.78 -27.64
CA ALA A 115 -31.98 -3.49 -27.16
C ALA A 115 -31.67 -2.37 -28.18
N ASN A 116 -30.47 -2.36 -28.75
CA ASN A 116 -30.09 -1.42 -29.80
C ASN A 116 -30.97 -1.57 -31.05
N LEU A 117 -31.22 -2.80 -31.51
CA LEU A 117 -32.11 -3.06 -32.66
C LEU A 117 -33.50 -2.47 -32.44
N ARG A 118 -34.09 -2.67 -31.26
CA ARG A 118 -35.41 -2.14 -30.92
C ARG A 118 -35.44 -0.60 -30.94
N VAL A 119 -34.40 0.03 -30.41
CA VAL A 119 -34.28 1.51 -30.41
C VAL A 119 -34.14 2.04 -31.83
N ILE A 120 -33.29 1.44 -32.65
CA ILE A 120 -33.10 1.84 -34.05
C ILE A 120 -34.39 1.61 -34.84
N GLN A 121 -35.10 0.52 -34.61
CA GLN A 121 -36.37 0.24 -35.27
C GLN A 121 -37.44 1.28 -34.91
N GLY A 122 -37.57 1.66 -33.64
CA GLY A 122 -38.49 2.73 -33.24
C GLY A 122 -38.14 4.08 -33.88
N ALA A 123 -36.85 4.42 -33.93
CA ALA A 123 -36.38 5.64 -34.61
C ALA A 123 -36.62 5.58 -36.14
N LEU A 124 -36.46 4.41 -36.75
CA LEU A 124 -36.73 4.19 -38.16
C LEU A 124 -38.22 4.35 -38.48
N GLU A 125 -39.10 3.78 -37.66
CA GLU A 125 -40.55 3.90 -37.81
C GLU A 125 -40.98 5.38 -37.70
N ALA A 126 -40.47 6.11 -36.71
CA ALA A 126 -40.72 7.55 -36.57
C ALA A 126 -40.20 8.34 -37.78
N TYR A 127 -38.99 8.05 -38.26
CA TYR A 127 -38.43 8.70 -39.45
C TYR A 127 -39.29 8.47 -40.69
N LEU A 128 -39.80 7.25 -40.89
CA LEU A 128 -40.60 6.88 -42.06
C LEU A 128 -42.04 7.42 -42.03
N GLN A 129 -42.51 7.95 -40.90
CA GLN A 129 -43.79 8.67 -40.85
C GLN A 129 -43.71 10.03 -41.56
N GLU A 130 -42.53 10.66 -41.53
CA GLU A 130 -42.32 12.00 -42.08
C GLU A 130 -41.50 11.99 -43.37
N ASN A 131 -40.72 10.94 -43.60
CA ASN A 131 -39.76 10.84 -44.69
C ASN A 131 -39.97 9.56 -45.51
N ARG A 132 -39.49 9.57 -46.76
CA ARG A 132 -39.49 8.38 -47.62
C ARG A 132 -38.27 7.51 -47.33
N PHE A 133 -38.42 6.20 -47.57
CA PHE A 133 -37.31 5.27 -47.55
C PHE A 133 -36.30 5.60 -48.65
N THR A 134 -35.01 5.71 -48.31
CA THR A 134 -33.93 6.04 -49.26
C THR A 134 -32.88 4.91 -49.31
N PRO A 135 -32.13 4.78 -50.42
CA PRO A 135 -31.03 3.81 -50.49
C PRO A 135 -29.95 4.02 -49.43
N ALA A 136 -29.68 5.28 -49.05
CA ALA A 136 -28.72 5.63 -48.00
C ALA A 136 -29.16 5.11 -46.62
N LEU A 137 -30.47 5.20 -46.32
CA LEU A 137 -31.06 4.64 -45.10
C LEU A 137 -30.94 3.11 -45.05
N ALA A 138 -31.00 2.43 -46.20
CA ALA A 138 -30.82 0.98 -46.25
C ALA A 138 -29.38 0.54 -45.92
N SER A 139 -28.39 1.31 -46.39
CA SER A 139 -26.97 0.99 -46.22
C SER A 139 -26.42 1.34 -44.83
N ASP A 140 -26.78 2.51 -44.29
CA ASP A 140 -26.37 2.97 -42.96
C ASP A 140 -27.55 3.63 -42.24
N PRO A 141 -28.51 2.82 -41.73
CA PRO A 141 -29.69 3.33 -41.07
C PRO A 141 -29.34 4.19 -39.86
N VAL A 142 -28.31 3.80 -39.11
CA VAL A 142 -27.93 4.51 -37.89
C VAL A 142 -27.32 5.86 -38.21
N GLY A 143 -26.45 5.95 -39.21
CA GLY A 143 -25.86 7.22 -39.64
C GLY A 143 -26.93 8.25 -40.04
N VAL A 144 -27.87 7.84 -40.90
CA VAL A 144 -28.94 8.72 -41.36
C VAL A 144 -29.86 9.14 -40.22
N LEU A 145 -30.23 8.22 -39.33
CA LEU A 145 -31.11 8.53 -38.20
C LEU A 145 -30.47 9.48 -37.18
N VAL A 146 -29.15 9.40 -36.97
CA VAL A 146 -28.42 10.35 -36.13
C VAL A 146 -28.34 11.72 -36.81
N GLU A 147 -27.98 11.77 -38.09
CA GLU A 147 -27.91 13.02 -38.85
C GLU A 147 -29.25 13.77 -38.87
N LYS A 148 -30.36 13.03 -38.95
CA LYS A 148 -31.72 13.58 -38.96
C LYS A 148 -32.30 13.84 -37.57
N GLY A 149 -31.56 13.53 -36.50
CA GLY A 149 -31.96 13.81 -35.12
C GLY A 149 -32.98 12.82 -34.52
N PHE A 150 -33.26 11.69 -35.19
CA PHE A 150 -34.13 10.62 -34.66
C PHE A 150 -33.39 9.71 -33.67
N LEU A 151 -32.06 9.70 -33.72
CA LEU A 151 -31.19 9.06 -32.72
C LEU A 151 -30.23 10.10 -32.13
N GLN A 152 -30.08 10.10 -30.80
CA GLN A 152 -29.15 11.01 -30.11
C GLN A 152 -27.68 10.64 -30.37
N ASN A 153 -27.37 9.34 -30.35
CA ASN A 153 -26.02 8.81 -30.49
C ASN A 153 -26.04 7.60 -31.42
N ARG A 154 -24.88 7.26 -31.99
CA ARG A 154 -24.70 6.06 -32.82
C ARG A 154 -24.58 4.81 -31.92
N PRO A 155 -25.63 3.97 -31.77
CA PRO A 155 -25.50 2.69 -31.07
C PRO A 155 -24.43 1.82 -31.73
N HIS A 156 -23.52 1.30 -30.91
CA HIS A 156 -22.51 0.35 -31.35
C HIS A 156 -22.90 -1.07 -30.94
N CYS A 157 -22.64 -2.03 -31.82
CA CYS A 157 -22.82 -3.43 -31.52
C CYS A 157 -21.69 -3.88 -30.57
N PRO A 158 -21.98 -4.62 -29.48
CA PRO A 158 -20.94 -5.05 -28.55
C PRO A 158 -19.97 -6.08 -29.15
N ILE A 159 -20.33 -6.72 -30.27
CA ILE A 159 -19.42 -7.61 -31.01
C ILE A 159 -18.71 -6.81 -32.10
N THR A 160 -17.38 -6.85 -32.04
CA THR A 160 -16.49 -6.20 -33.00
C THR A 160 -16.70 -6.76 -34.40
N GLY A 161 -16.87 -5.87 -35.38
CA GLY A 161 -17.06 -6.23 -36.79
C GLY A 161 -18.53 -6.28 -37.24
N ASN A 162 -19.47 -6.07 -36.33
CA ASN A 162 -20.89 -6.05 -36.66
C ASN A 162 -21.43 -4.63 -36.88
N SER A 163 -22.40 -4.51 -37.79
CA SER A 163 -23.08 -3.25 -38.11
C SER A 163 -24.57 -3.45 -38.39
N TYR A 164 -25.37 -2.44 -38.08
CA TYR A 164 -26.81 -2.47 -38.32
C TYR A 164 -27.12 -2.05 -39.76
N ARG A 165 -27.83 -2.89 -40.52
CA ARG A 165 -28.16 -2.66 -41.94
C ARG A 165 -29.55 -3.19 -42.28
N ILE A 166 -30.12 -2.74 -43.40
CA ILE A 166 -31.40 -3.21 -43.93
C ILE A 166 -31.14 -3.91 -45.27
N PRO A 167 -30.92 -5.25 -45.29
CA PRO A 167 -30.71 -5.97 -46.54
C PRO A 167 -31.98 -5.92 -47.41
N ARG A 168 -31.81 -6.01 -48.74
CA ARG A 168 -32.93 -5.90 -49.70
C ARG A 168 -34.03 -6.93 -49.38
N GLY A 169 -35.22 -6.46 -49.04
CA GLY A 169 -36.39 -7.32 -48.75
C GLY A 169 -36.44 -7.88 -47.32
N PHE A 170 -35.52 -7.46 -46.45
CA PHE A 170 -35.45 -7.90 -45.05
C PHE A 170 -35.55 -6.69 -44.11
N GLY A 171 -36.01 -6.93 -42.88
CA GLY A 171 -36.03 -5.92 -41.82
C GLY A 171 -34.63 -5.51 -41.35
N LEU A 172 -34.57 -4.54 -40.43
CA LEU A 172 -33.33 -4.12 -39.79
C LEU A 172 -32.64 -5.32 -39.11
N GLN A 173 -31.37 -5.56 -39.43
CA GLN A 173 -30.59 -6.66 -38.89
C GLN A 173 -29.19 -6.20 -38.47
N CYS A 174 -28.62 -6.91 -37.50
CA CYS A 174 -27.21 -6.81 -37.14
C CYS A 174 -26.41 -7.80 -37.99
N ILE A 175 -25.59 -7.30 -38.92
CA ILE A 175 -24.81 -8.09 -39.87
C ILE A 175 -23.32 -7.98 -39.51
N GLY A 176 -22.63 -9.12 -39.41
CA GLY A 176 -21.18 -9.17 -39.22
C GLY A 176 -20.65 -10.59 -38.99
N SER A 177 -19.50 -10.70 -38.31
CA SER A 177 -18.74 -11.95 -38.15
C SER A 177 -19.48 -13.01 -37.34
N GLU A 178 -20.25 -12.59 -36.34
CA GLU A 178 -21.10 -13.47 -35.54
C GLU A 178 -22.52 -12.93 -35.48
N GLY A 179 -23.47 -13.65 -36.07
CA GLY A 179 -24.88 -13.35 -35.96
C GLY A 179 -25.32 -13.47 -34.51
N HIS A 180 -25.67 -12.36 -33.87
CA HIS A 180 -26.16 -12.34 -32.50
C HIS A 180 -27.26 -11.29 -32.37
N GLY A 181 -28.41 -11.77 -31.95
CA GLY A 181 -29.68 -11.08 -31.96
C GLY A 181 -30.73 -12.16 -31.85
N LEU A 182 -31.74 -11.95 -31.02
CA LEU A 182 -32.88 -12.87 -30.99
C LEU A 182 -33.56 -12.82 -32.37
N PRO A 183 -33.99 -13.98 -32.92
CA PRO A 183 -34.76 -14.03 -34.16
C PRO A 183 -36.06 -13.21 -34.07
#